data_AF-A0A9Q9YVK0-F1
#
_entry.id   AF-A0A9Q9YVK0-F1
#
_cell.length_a   1.000
_cell.length_b   1.000
_cell.length_c   1.000
_cell.angle_alpha   90.00
_cell.angle_beta   90.00
_cell.angle_gamma   90.00
#
_symmetry.space_group_name_H-M   'P 1'
#
loop_
_entity.id
_entity.type
_entity.pdbx_description
1 polymer ?
#
loop_
_entity_poly.entity_id
_entity_poly.type
_entity_poly.pdbx_seq_one_letter_code
_entity_poly.pdbx_strand_id
1 'polypeptide(L)'
;MQPDGTIDGIKDENSDYTLFNLIPVGLRVVAIQGVKAGFYIGMNAEGFLYNSEMFTPECKFKESVFENYYVIYSSTMYRQQESGRAWFLGLTKEGQVMKGNRVKKTKPSSHFVPRPIEVCMYREPSLHEIEEKQRSRKSSGTPTMNGGKVVNQNST
;
A
#
# COMPACT_ATOMS: atom_id res chain seq x y z
N MET A 1 9.14 9.68 1.40
CA MET A 1 8.36 9.65 0.14
C MET A 1 8.97 10.69 -0.78
N GLN A 2 9.70 10.23 -1.79
CA GLN A 2 10.49 11.06 -2.69
C GLN A 2 9.58 11.85 -3.67
N PRO A 3 10.11 12.85 -4.41
CA PRO A 3 9.33 13.64 -5.38
C PRO A 3 8.61 12.82 -6.45
N ASP A 4 9.22 11.72 -6.87
CA ASP A 4 8.66 10.79 -7.87
C ASP A 4 7.61 9.83 -7.29
N GLY A 5 7.28 9.99 -6.01
CA GLY A 5 6.35 9.13 -5.28
C GLY A 5 6.96 7.82 -4.78
N THR A 6 8.27 7.60 -4.95
CA THR A 6 8.94 6.44 -4.38
C THR A 6 8.84 6.45 -2.85
N ILE A 7 8.49 5.29 -2.28
CA ILE A 7 8.34 5.10 -0.84
C ILE A 7 9.50 4.21 -0.37
N ASP A 8 10.34 4.77 0.50
CA ASP A 8 11.48 4.12 1.10
C ASP A 8 11.83 4.76 2.46
N GLY A 9 12.71 4.10 3.20
CA GLY A 9 13.35 4.62 4.40
C GLY A 9 14.71 5.20 4.07
N ILE A 10 14.98 6.41 4.54
CA ILE A 10 16.26 7.10 4.40
C ILE A 10 16.87 7.39 5.77
N LYS A 11 18.19 7.59 5.80
CA LYS A 11 18.93 7.94 7.03
C LYS A 11 19.09 9.44 7.24
N ASP A 12 18.83 10.24 6.21
CA ASP A 12 18.89 11.70 6.31
C ASP A 12 17.64 12.22 7.04
N GLU A 13 17.82 12.57 8.31
CA GLU A 13 16.76 13.11 9.15
C GLU A 13 16.36 14.54 8.80
N ASN A 14 17.19 15.26 8.03
CA ASN A 14 16.91 16.63 7.60
C ASN A 14 16.17 16.70 6.27
N SER A 15 15.86 15.55 5.67
CA SER A 15 15.12 15.50 4.42
C SER A 15 13.65 15.85 4.64
N ASP A 16 13.19 16.91 3.99
CA ASP A 16 11.78 17.32 4.02
C ASP A 16 10.81 16.23 3.49
N TYR A 17 11.32 15.23 2.75
CA TYR A 17 10.56 14.10 2.23
C TYR A 17 10.26 13.01 3.28
N THR A 18 10.71 13.22 4.52
CA THR A 18 10.38 12.40 5.70
C THR A 18 9.18 12.95 6.49
N LEU A 19 8.65 14.10 6.09
CA LEU A 19 7.51 14.74 6.74
C LEU A 19 6.19 14.18 6.19
N PHE A 20 5.30 13.78 7.09
CA PHE A 20 3.99 13.21 6.74
C PHE A 20 2.85 13.88 7.53
N ASN A 21 1.75 14.13 6.84
CA ASN A 21 0.47 14.40 7.47
C ASN A 21 -0.14 13.06 7.90
N LEU A 22 -0.45 12.94 9.20
CA LEU A 22 -1.18 11.81 9.76
C LEU A 22 -2.62 12.26 10.01
N ILE A 23 -3.51 12.00 9.05
CA ILE A 23 -4.86 12.58 9.02
C ILE A 23 -5.86 11.56 9.58
N PRO A 24 -6.57 11.84 10.68
CA PRO A 24 -7.59 10.94 11.20
C PRO A 24 -8.79 10.91 10.25
N VAL A 25 -9.16 9.72 9.78
CA VAL A 25 -10.27 9.48 8.83
C VAL A 25 -11.25 8.42 9.35
N GLY A 26 -11.19 8.17 10.67
CA GLY A 26 -12.05 7.23 11.38
C GLY A 26 -11.46 6.86 12.74
N LEU A 27 -12.21 6.09 13.53
CA LEU A 27 -11.75 5.63 14.84
C LEU A 27 -10.51 4.74 14.69
N ARG A 28 -9.34 5.25 15.11
CA ARG A 28 -8.04 4.58 14.94
C ARG A 28 -7.72 4.28 13.47
N VAL A 29 -8.23 5.08 12.54
CA VAL A 29 -7.93 4.96 11.11
C VAL A 29 -7.34 6.27 10.63
N VAL A 30 -6.18 6.19 9.98
CA VAL A 30 -5.44 7.33 9.47
C VAL A 30 -5.21 7.20 7.97
N ALA A 31 -5.17 8.35 7.30
CA ALA A 31 -4.51 8.51 6.02
C ALA A 31 -3.09 9.03 6.27
N ILE A 32 -2.12 8.55 5.48
CA ILE A 32 -0.72 8.97 5.57
C ILE A 32 -0.35 9.65 4.26
N GLN A 33 -0.06 10.95 4.31
CA GLN A 33 0.24 11.76 3.12
C GLN A 33 1.63 12.40 3.25
N GLY A 34 2.47 12.30 2.22
CA GLY A 34 3.76 12.99 2.20
C GLY A 34 3.56 14.50 2.06
N VAL A 35 4.13 15.30 2.96
CA VAL A 35 3.93 16.76 2.99
C VAL A 35 4.43 17.41 1.69
N LYS A 36 5.66 17.08 1.28
CA LYS A 36 6.27 17.67 0.08
C LYS A 36 5.76 17.05 -1.22
N ALA A 37 5.55 15.75 -1.25
CA ALA A 37 5.15 15.04 -2.46
C ALA A 37 3.64 15.14 -2.74
N GLY A 38 2.81 15.38 -1.73
CA GLY A 38 1.36 15.49 -1.85
C GLY A 38 0.60 14.17 -2.00
N PHE A 39 1.30 13.06 -2.27
CA PHE A 39 0.67 11.74 -2.40
C PHE A 39 0.30 11.11 -1.06
N TYR A 40 -0.80 10.36 -1.07
CA TYR A 40 -1.14 9.40 -0.03
C TYR A 40 -0.36 8.09 -0.22
N ILE A 41 -0.05 7.41 0.87
CA ILE A 41 0.34 6.00 0.82
C ILE A 41 -0.94 5.18 0.65
N GLY A 42 -0.96 4.27 -0.33
CA GLY A 42 -2.00 3.25 -0.50
C GLY A 42 -1.40 1.84 -0.41
N MET A 43 -2.23 0.85 -0.08
CA MET A 43 -1.86 -0.57 -0.18
C MET A 43 -2.86 -1.30 -1.07
N ASN A 44 -2.40 -1.89 -2.16
CA ASN A 44 -3.27 -2.55 -3.12
C ASN A 44 -3.67 -3.98 -2.70
N ALA A 45 -4.59 -4.60 -3.45
CA ALA A 45 -5.11 -5.95 -3.19
C ALA A 45 -4.04 -7.06 -3.25
N GLU A 46 -2.90 -6.81 -3.89
CA GLU A 46 -1.77 -7.73 -3.86
C GLU A 46 -0.93 -7.54 -2.59
N GLY A 47 -0.99 -6.36 -1.96
CA GLY A 47 -0.23 -5.99 -0.78
C GLY A 47 0.97 -5.10 -1.08
N PHE A 48 1.08 -4.58 -2.31
CA PHE A 48 2.10 -3.58 -2.63
C PHE A 48 1.69 -2.22 -2.08
N LEU A 49 2.66 -1.50 -1.51
CA LEU A 49 2.49 -0.09 -1.21
C LEU A 49 2.72 0.72 -2.47
N TYR A 50 1.94 1.78 -2.64
CA TYR A 50 2.05 2.69 -3.77
C TYR A 50 1.71 4.11 -3.33
N ASN A 51 2.10 5.10 -4.14
CA ASN A 51 1.69 6.49 -3.98
C ASN A 51 0.37 6.73 -4.72
N SER A 52 -0.54 7.50 -4.12
CA SER A 52 -1.82 7.85 -4.73
C SER A 52 -2.08 9.34 -4.63
N GLU A 53 -2.44 9.97 -5.74
CA GLU A 53 -2.92 11.37 -5.75
C GLU A 53 -4.28 11.51 -5.07
N MET A 54 -5.11 10.47 -5.19
CA MET A 54 -6.49 10.48 -4.73
C MET A 54 -6.62 9.73 -3.41
N PHE A 55 -7.41 10.25 -2.48
CA PHE A 55 -7.72 9.51 -1.26
C PHE A 55 -8.75 8.41 -1.56
N THR A 56 -8.33 7.14 -1.47
CA THR A 56 -9.16 5.96 -1.73
C THR A 56 -9.30 5.08 -0.48
N PRO A 57 -10.18 4.07 -0.46
CA PRO A 57 -10.21 3.08 0.61
C PRO A 57 -8.88 2.37 0.87
N GLU A 58 -8.00 2.25 -0.14
CA GLU A 58 -6.67 1.65 0.00
C GLU A 58 -5.68 2.55 0.75
N CYS A 59 -5.98 3.85 0.89
CA CYS A 59 -5.19 4.82 1.66
C CYS A 59 -5.52 4.82 3.15
N LYS A 60 -6.49 4.01 3.58
CA LYS A 60 -6.92 3.91 4.99
C LYS A 60 -6.10 2.85 5.71
N PHE A 61 -5.40 3.28 6.76
CA PHE A 61 -4.66 2.39 7.64
C PHE A 61 -5.23 2.43 9.05
N LYS A 62 -5.54 1.26 9.60
CA LYS A 62 -5.79 1.12 11.02
C LYS A 62 -4.48 1.26 11.77
N GLU A 63 -4.39 2.26 12.64
CA GLU A 63 -3.29 2.41 13.59
C GLU A 63 -3.58 1.55 14.84
N SER A 64 -2.54 0.95 15.40
CA SER A 64 -2.62 0.19 16.65
C SER A 64 -1.30 0.27 17.38
N VAL A 65 -1.35 0.18 18.70
CA VAL A 65 -0.15 0.10 19.53
C VAL A 65 0.29 -1.36 19.64
N PHE A 66 1.61 -1.59 19.60
CA PHE A 66 2.24 -2.88 19.85
C PHE A 66 3.23 -2.76 21.01
N GLU A 67 3.10 -3.66 22.00
CA GLU A 67 3.92 -3.70 23.23
C GLU A 67 4.04 -2.34 23.95
N ASN A 68 2.98 -1.51 23.88
CA ASN A 68 2.89 -0.17 24.46
C ASN A 68 3.91 0.86 23.97
N TYR A 69 4.71 0.54 22.95
CA TYR A 69 5.80 1.40 22.49
C TYR A 69 5.73 1.74 21.00
N TYR A 70 5.42 0.76 20.16
CA TYR A 70 5.41 0.94 18.71
C TYR A 70 4.01 1.21 18.19
N VAL A 71 3.92 2.00 17.13
CA VAL A 71 2.71 2.11 16.29
C VAL A 71 2.87 1.21 15.07
N ILE A 72 1.82 0.46 14.77
CA ILE A 72 1.72 -0.37 13.58
C ILE A 72 0.53 0.10 12.74
N TYR A 73 0.69 0.10 11.42
CA TYR A 73 -0.35 0.51 10.47
C TYR A 73 -0.74 -0.69 9.60
N SER A 74 -2.00 -1.10 9.66
CA SER A 74 -2.53 -2.20 8.85
C SER A 74 -3.56 -1.73 7.85
N SER A 75 -3.61 -2.36 6.68
CA SER A 75 -4.68 -2.12 5.71
C SER A 75 -6.04 -2.37 6.36
N THR A 76 -7.00 -1.47 6.13
CA THR A 76 -8.40 -1.70 6.51
C THR A 76 -9.10 -2.65 5.55
N MET A 77 -8.63 -2.73 4.29
CA MET A 77 -9.22 -3.50 3.20
C MET A 77 -8.69 -4.94 3.15
N TYR A 78 -7.38 -5.12 3.39
CA TYR A 78 -6.70 -6.36 3.00
C TYR A 78 -6.10 -7.12 4.18
N ARG A 79 -6.30 -8.44 4.14
CA ARG A 79 -5.80 -9.41 5.12
C ARG A 79 -5.63 -10.77 4.47
N GLN A 80 -4.90 -11.66 5.12
CA GLN A 80 -4.82 -13.06 4.73
C GLN A 80 -6.21 -13.68 4.88
N GLN A 81 -6.76 -14.26 3.80
CA GLN A 81 -8.14 -14.76 3.78
C GLN A 81 -8.37 -15.88 4.81
N GLU A 82 -7.48 -16.87 4.86
CA GLU A 82 -7.67 -18.05 5.73
C GLU A 82 -7.43 -17.75 7.21
N SER A 83 -6.34 -17.05 7.55
CA SER A 83 -5.97 -16.80 8.97
C SER A 83 -6.55 -15.50 9.54
N GLY A 84 -7.17 -14.66 8.71
CA GLY A 84 -7.59 -13.32 9.09
C GLY A 84 -6.45 -12.35 9.42
N ARG A 85 -5.19 -12.77 9.28
CA ARG A 85 -4.01 -11.97 9.63
C ARG A 85 -3.93 -10.70 8.78
N ALA A 86 -3.94 -9.54 9.43
CA ALA A 86 -3.85 -8.25 8.75
C ALA A 86 -2.53 -8.09 7.99
N TRP A 87 -2.56 -7.24 6.96
CA TRP A 87 -1.38 -6.82 6.21
C TRP A 87 -0.92 -5.46 6.70
N PHE A 88 0.39 -5.27 6.83
CA PHE A 88 0.98 -4.12 7.52
C PHE A 88 1.88 -3.31 6.61
N LEU A 89 1.92 -2.00 6.83
CA LEU A 89 3.01 -1.14 6.37
C LEU A 89 4.32 -1.69 6.96
N GLY A 90 5.39 -1.73 6.17
CA GLY A 90 6.68 -2.12 6.71
C GLY A 90 7.86 -1.92 5.78
N LEU A 91 9.04 -1.84 6.40
CA LEU A 91 10.33 -1.64 5.75
C LEU A 91 11.30 -2.78 6.14
N THR A 92 12.24 -3.10 5.25
CA THR A 92 13.38 -3.95 5.59
C THR A 92 14.39 -3.18 6.45
N LYS A 93 15.43 -3.86 6.94
CA LYS A 93 16.52 -3.21 7.69
C LYS A 93 17.27 -2.17 6.85
N GLU A 94 17.27 -2.36 5.53
CA GLU A 94 17.88 -1.48 4.54
C GLU A 94 16.94 -0.36 4.08
N GLY A 95 15.77 -0.20 4.73
CA GLY A 95 14.80 0.85 4.42
C GLY A 95 13.94 0.56 3.19
N GLN A 96 13.99 -0.64 2.61
CA GLN A 96 13.21 -0.97 1.42
C GLN A 96 11.77 -1.33 1.79
N VAL A 97 10.80 -0.88 1.00
CA VAL A 97 9.39 -1.23 1.23
C VAL A 97 9.16 -2.73 1.12
N MET A 98 8.37 -3.25 2.06
CA MET A 98 7.92 -4.63 2.07
C MET A 98 6.47 -4.77 1.61
N LYS A 99 6.18 -5.86 0.91
CA LYS A 99 4.82 -6.28 0.59
C LYS A 99 4.04 -6.58 1.89
N GLY A 100 2.87 -5.97 2.07
CA GLY A 100 2.15 -5.95 3.33
C GLY A 100 1.77 -7.33 3.89
N ASN A 101 1.55 -8.32 3.01
CA ASN A 101 1.28 -9.70 3.43
C ASN A 101 2.50 -10.42 4.05
N ARG A 102 3.71 -9.94 3.76
CA ARG A 102 4.99 -10.43 4.32
C ARG A 102 5.38 -9.73 5.62
N VAL A 103 4.79 -8.56 5.90
CA VAL A 103 5.03 -7.82 7.14
C VAL A 103 4.21 -8.45 8.27
N LYS A 104 4.83 -8.67 9.43
CA LYS A 104 4.20 -9.31 10.60
C LYS A 104 4.19 -8.34 11.77
N LYS A 105 3.05 -8.25 12.48
CA LYS A 105 2.85 -7.43 13.68
C LYS A 105 3.97 -7.53 14.72
N THR A 106 4.52 -8.73 14.93
CA THR A 106 5.54 -8.99 15.95
C THR A 106 6.97 -8.79 15.43
N LYS A 107 7.15 -8.30 14.20
CA LYS A 107 8.47 -8.08 13.60
C LYS A 107 8.80 -6.60 13.54
N PRO A 108 10.07 -6.23 13.79
CA PRO A 108 10.53 -4.84 13.74
C PRO A 108 10.22 -4.12 12.43
N SER A 109 10.10 -4.85 11.32
CA SER A 109 9.72 -4.25 10.03
C SER A 109 8.38 -3.54 10.04
N SER A 110 7.49 -3.84 10.99
CA SER A 110 6.17 -3.21 11.13
C SER A 110 6.13 -2.09 12.17
N HIS A 111 7.23 -1.87 12.90
CA HIS A 111 7.27 -1.06 14.11
C HIS A 111 7.72 0.36 13.78
N PHE A 112 6.81 1.31 13.93
CA PHE A 112 7.09 2.73 13.71
C PHE A 112 7.01 3.51 15.03
N VAL A 113 7.86 4.52 15.17
CA VAL A 113 7.80 5.51 16.25
C VAL A 113 7.53 6.86 15.60
N PRO A 114 6.27 7.33 15.59
CA PRO A 114 5.96 8.68 15.12
C PRO A 114 6.75 9.71 15.93
N ARG A 115 7.34 10.69 15.26
CA ARG A 115 7.97 11.86 15.88
C ARG A 115 7.09 13.08 15.58
N PRO A 116 6.14 13.43 16.46
CA PRO A 116 5.24 14.56 16.23
C PRO A 116 6.03 15.87 16.15
N ILE A 117 5.63 16.75 15.23
CA ILE A 117 6.21 18.09 15.08
C ILE A 117 5.21 19.10 15.62
N GLU A 118 4.04 19.18 15.01
CA GLU A 118 2.95 20.05 15.41
C GLU A 118 1.59 19.41 15.12
N VAL A 119 0.54 19.97 15.70
CA VAL A 119 -0.85 19.57 15.45
C VAL A 119 -1.45 20.54 14.45
N CYS A 120 -1.95 20.00 13.33
CA CYS A 120 -2.57 20.78 12.27
C CYS A 120 -4.02 20.36 12.07
N MET A 121 -4.85 21.30 11.61
CA MET A 121 -6.22 21.05 11.21
C MET A 121 -6.26 20.74 9.72
N TYR A 122 -6.87 19.61 9.35
CA TYR A 122 -7.04 19.19 7.97
C TYR A 122 -8.53 19.18 7.60
N ARG A 123 -8.82 19.54 6.35
CA ARG A 123 -10.11 19.20 5.76
C ARG A 123 -10.19 17.69 5.58
N GLU A 124 -11.34 17.09 5.84
CA GLU A 124 -11.57 15.68 5.55
C GLU A 124 -11.30 15.41 4.05
N PRO A 125 -10.40 14.46 3.72
CA PRO A 125 -10.10 14.14 2.33
C PRO A 125 -11.32 13.54 1.61
N SER A 126 -11.60 14.02 0.39
CA SER A 126 -12.67 13.46 -0.44
C SER A 126 -12.37 12.01 -0.82
N LEU A 127 -13.26 11.08 -0.47
CA LEU A 127 -13.10 9.67 -0.79
C LEU A 127 -13.43 9.38 -2.26
N HIS A 128 -12.51 8.73 -2.96
CA HIS A 128 -12.66 8.30 -4.35
C HIS A 128 -12.70 6.77 -4.45
N GLU A 129 -13.39 6.27 -5.46
CA GLU A 129 -13.40 4.83 -5.77
C GLU A 129 -12.03 4.36 -6.28
N ILE A 130 -11.76 3.07 -6.15
CA ILE A 130 -10.55 2.46 -6.68
C ILE A 130 -10.76 2.23 -8.18
N GLU A 131 -9.94 2.84 -9.04
CA GLU A 131 -10.01 2.58 -10.47
C GLU A 131 -9.54 1.15 -10.79
N GLU A 132 -10.45 0.28 -11.25
CA GLU A 132 -10.16 -1.12 -11.58
C GLU A 132 -9.23 -1.29 -12.80
N LYS A 133 -8.97 -0.21 -13.55
CA LYS A 133 -8.28 -0.22 -14.86
C LYS A 133 -6.80 -0.64 -14.85
N GLN A 134 -6.21 -0.95 -13.69
CA GLN A 134 -4.84 -1.48 -13.61
C GLN A 134 -4.71 -2.95 -13.21
N ARG A 135 -5.80 -3.64 -12.85
CA ARG A 135 -5.75 -5.08 -12.51
C ARG A 135 -5.50 -5.99 -13.72
N SER A 136 -5.66 -5.50 -14.95
CA SER A 136 -5.66 -6.33 -16.17
C SER A 136 -4.36 -6.33 -16.98
N ARG A 137 -3.34 -5.51 -16.66
CA ARG A 137 -2.18 -5.35 -17.57
C ARG A 137 -0.99 -6.30 -17.35
N LYS A 138 -1.08 -7.31 -16.48
CA LYS A 138 0.00 -8.33 -16.34
C LYS A 138 -0.48 -9.77 -16.19
N SER A 139 -1.56 -10.15 -16.87
CA SER A 139 -1.89 -11.58 -17.08
C SER A 139 -2.46 -11.80 -18.48
N SER A 140 -1.60 -11.80 -19.50
CA SER A 140 -1.93 -12.44 -20.77
C SER A 140 -0.67 -13.06 -21.36
N GLY A 141 -0.47 -14.33 -21.04
CA GLY A 141 0.65 -15.13 -21.52
C GLY A 141 0.34 -16.61 -21.42
N THR A 142 -0.82 -17.04 -21.94
CA THR A 142 -1.06 -18.46 -22.22
C THR A 142 -1.97 -18.56 -23.44
N PRO A 143 -1.48 -18.98 -24.61
CA PRO A 143 -2.33 -19.27 -25.75
C PRO A 143 -2.86 -20.69 -25.62
N THR A 144 -4.14 -20.83 -25.30
CA THR A 144 -4.90 -22.07 -25.53
C THR A 144 -5.64 -21.95 -26.86
N MET A 145 -5.31 -22.80 -27.82
CA MET A 145 -6.21 -23.16 -28.93
C MET A 145 -6.25 -24.68 -29.02
N ASN A 146 -7.40 -25.25 -28.69
CA ASN A 146 -7.71 -26.67 -28.81
C ASN A 146 -8.67 -26.87 -29.98
N GLY A 147 -8.38 -27.85 -30.85
CA GLY A 147 -9.41 -28.67 -31.51
C GLY A 147 -9.65 -28.52 -33.01
N GLY A 148 -9.14 -29.48 -33.79
CA GLY A 148 -10.02 -30.31 -34.65
C GLY A 148 -10.12 -30.03 -36.16
N LYS A 149 -9.30 -30.78 -36.93
CA LYS A 149 -9.50 -31.42 -38.26
C LYS A 149 -10.53 -30.85 -39.28
N VAL A 150 -10.03 -30.58 -40.50
CA VAL A 150 -10.69 -31.01 -41.76
C VAL A 150 -9.62 -31.54 -42.73
N VAL A 151 -9.77 -32.79 -43.15
CA VAL A 151 -9.01 -33.45 -44.23
C VAL A 151 -9.61 -32.98 -45.54
N ASN A 152 -8.81 -32.36 -46.42
CA ASN A 152 -9.26 -31.99 -47.76
C ASN A 152 -8.75 -33.03 -48.76
N GLN A 153 -9.69 -33.74 -49.37
CA GLN A 153 -9.48 -34.53 -50.58
C GLN A 153 -9.33 -33.56 -51.75
N ASN A 154 -8.36 -33.79 -52.63
CA ASN A 154 -8.44 -33.35 -54.02
C ASN A 154 -7.81 -34.42 -54.90
N SER A 155 -8.62 -34.95 -55.80
CA SER A 155 -8.25 -35.83 -56.89
C SER A 155 -7.54 -35.06 -58.00
N THR A 156 -6.46 -35.62 -58.55
CA THR A 156 -6.33 -36.03 -59.97
C THR A 156 -5.20 -37.04 -60.05
#